data_AF-A0A6N8U9N6-F1
#
_entry.id   AF-A0A6N8U9N6-F1
#
_cell.length_a   1.000
_cell.length_b   1.000
_cell.length_c   1.000
_cell.angle_alpha   90.00
_cell.angle_beta   90.00
_cell.angle_gamma   90.00
#
_symmetry.space_group_name_H-M   'P 1'
#
loop_
_entity.id
_entity.type
_entity.pdbx_description
1 polymer ?
#
loop_
_entity_poly.entity_id
_entity_poly.type
_entity_poly.pdbx_seq_one_letter_code
_entity_poly.pdbx_strand_id
1 'polypeptide(L)'
;MYIIKNGTIYTMGKEGVFQGDILVANGKIQAVGTNLSSSDAKVIDATGYNVYPGLIDAHCHLGMEEAGIRTEGDDVNEYSDPITPHMRAIDAINPMDETIKHAREGGVTTVCSGPGSANVLGGTFLIYKTYGNCIDEMIVKNPAAMKCAFGENPKMGYMDSKIKTRMNVAALLRETLFKTKEYMHNKELASTDTTQKLPPYDMKLEAMIPVIEKKIPLKAHAHRADDILTAIRIAKEFDLDMTLDHCTEGHLILDQVKASGFDAIVGPSLTHKSKLEFENHKIMSDYCSP
;
A
#
# COMPACT_ATOMS: atom_id res chain seq x y z
N MET A 1 24.24 -19.73 7.73
CA MET A 1 23.44 -20.67 6.93
C MET A 1 22.61 -21.52 7.89
N TYR A 2 21.37 -21.87 7.53
CA TYR A 2 20.56 -22.79 8.34
C TYR A 2 19.67 -23.65 7.44
N ILE A 3 19.24 -24.79 7.97
CA ILE A 3 18.31 -25.71 7.32
C ILE A 3 17.13 -25.98 8.26
N ILE A 4 15.92 -25.73 7.77
CA ILE A 4 14.68 -26.12 8.44
C ILE A 4 14.38 -27.55 7.99
N LYS A 5 14.14 -28.46 8.92
CA LYS A 5 13.97 -29.90 8.68
C LYS A 5 12.57 -30.38 9.05
N ASN A 6 12.03 -31.33 8.28
CA ASN A 6 10.82 -32.10 8.62
C ASN A 6 9.52 -31.29 8.82
N GLY A 7 9.45 -30.06 8.33
CA GLY A 7 8.25 -29.23 8.45
C GLY A 7 7.19 -29.56 7.40
N THR A 8 5.92 -29.29 7.69
CA THR A 8 4.86 -29.27 6.68
C THR A 8 4.95 -27.92 5.95
N ILE A 9 5.60 -27.90 4.79
CA ILE A 9 5.91 -26.70 4.02
C ILE A 9 4.73 -26.35 3.11
N TYR A 10 4.26 -25.11 3.20
CA TYR A 10 3.29 -24.51 2.29
C TYR A 10 4.04 -23.60 1.32
N THR A 11 4.26 -24.01 0.07
CA THR A 11 5.07 -23.20 -0.85
C THR A 11 4.31 -21.99 -1.43
N MET A 12 2.98 -22.03 -1.40
CA MET A 12 2.09 -21.11 -2.13
C MET A 12 2.33 -21.09 -3.65
N GLY A 13 3.09 -22.07 -4.16
CA GLY A 13 3.45 -22.25 -5.57
C GLY A 13 2.92 -23.57 -6.11
N LYS A 14 3.50 -24.03 -7.23
CA LYS A 14 3.05 -25.24 -7.94
C LYS A 14 3.28 -26.52 -7.13
N GLU A 15 4.30 -26.51 -6.26
CA GLU A 15 4.69 -27.63 -5.41
C GLU A 15 3.70 -27.88 -4.26
N GLY A 16 2.81 -26.94 -3.96
CA GLY A 16 1.73 -27.10 -2.99
C GLY A 16 2.22 -27.28 -1.55
N VAL A 17 1.67 -28.30 -0.87
CA VAL A 17 1.92 -28.59 0.54
C VAL A 17 2.55 -29.98 0.68
N PHE A 18 3.72 -30.06 1.32
CA PHE A 18 4.39 -31.35 1.54
C PHE A 18 5.30 -31.31 2.77
N GLN A 19 5.67 -32.49 3.26
CA GLN A 19 6.65 -32.60 4.35
C GLN A 19 8.07 -32.55 3.79
N GLY A 20 8.90 -31.63 4.28
CA GLY A 20 10.25 -31.49 3.76
C GLY A 20 11.12 -30.50 4.52
N ASP A 21 12.12 -30.01 3.80
CA ASP A 21 13.24 -29.22 4.29
C ASP A 21 13.39 -27.92 3.49
N ILE A 22 13.92 -26.87 4.14
CA ILE A 22 14.26 -25.59 3.51
C ILE A 22 15.70 -25.25 3.85
N LEU A 23 16.56 -25.11 2.83
CA LEU A 23 17.93 -24.66 3.00
C LEU A 23 18.01 -23.14 2.77
N VAL A 24 18.57 -22.42 3.72
CA VAL A 24 18.72 -20.96 3.67
C VAL A 24 20.19 -20.56 3.82
N ALA A 25 20.69 -19.80 2.85
CA ALA A 25 22.02 -19.21 2.86
C ALA A 25 21.98 -17.77 2.37
N ASN A 26 22.79 -16.90 2.98
CA ASN A 26 22.93 -15.49 2.61
C ASN A 26 21.58 -14.74 2.54
N GLY A 27 20.70 -15.01 3.51
CA GLY A 27 19.37 -14.39 3.59
C GLY A 27 18.37 -14.85 2.53
N LYS A 28 18.69 -15.86 1.73
CA LYS A 28 17.83 -16.37 0.64
C LYS A 28 17.60 -17.87 0.76
N ILE A 29 16.43 -18.31 0.32
CA ILE A 29 16.11 -19.73 0.15
C ILE A 29 16.97 -20.25 -1.01
N GLN A 30 17.78 -21.27 -0.73
CA GLN A 30 18.64 -21.94 -1.71
C GLN A 30 17.98 -23.17 -2.31
N ALA A 31 17.26 -23.92 -1.48
CA ALA A 31 16.55 -25.12 -1.91
C ALA A 31 15.35 -25.38 -0.99
N VAL A 32 14.31 -25.96 -1.57
CA VAL A 32 13.12 -26.48 -0.89
C VAL A 32 12.89 -27.88 -1.44
N GLY A 33 12.76 -28.88 -0.58
CA GLY A 33 12.64 -30.27 -1.03
C GLY A 33 12.75 -31.26 0.11
N THR A 34 12.90 -32.54 -0.21
CA THR A 34 13.03 -33.61 0.79
C THR A 34 14.48 -34.04 0.96
N ASN A 35 14.87 -34.45 2.17
CA ASN A 35 16.19 -35.03 2.46
C ASN A 35 17.36 -34.11 2.06
N LEU A 36 17.19 -32.79 2.23
CA LEU A 36 18.26 -31.83 1.94
C LEU A 36 19.38 -31.99 2.96
N SER A 37 20.65 -31.92 2.54
CA SER A 37 21.78 -31.98 3.47
C SER A 37 22.69 -30.78 3.29
N SER A 38 23.32 -30.35 4.37
CA SER A 38 24.35 -29.31 4.35
C SER A 38 25.27 -29.53 5.55
N SER A 39 26.57 -29.63 5.28
CA SER A 39 27.61 -29.93 6.28
C SER A 39 27.74 -28.86 7.36
N ASP A 40 27.37 -27.62 7.05
CA ASP A 40 27.67 -26.43 7.87
C ASP A 40 26.43 -25.59 8.21
N ALA A 41 25.23 -26.11 7.95
CA ALA A 41 23.98 -25.43 8.26
C ALA A 41 23.52 -25.74 9.68
N LYS A 42 23.17 -24.69 10.45
CA LYS A 42 22.43 -24.85 11.70
C LYS A 42 21.09 -25.55 11.39
N VAL A 43 20.83 -26.68 12.04
CA VAL A 43 19.56 -27.41 11.89
C VAL A 43 18.48 -26.80 12.78
N ILE A 44 17.31 -26.54 12.20
CA ILE A 44 16.08 -26.18 12.89
C ILE A 44 15.08 -27.31 12.65
N ASP A 45 14.75 -28.07 13.69
CA ASP A 45 13.75 -29.13 13.59
C ASP A 45 12.34 -28.55 13.64
N ALA A 46 11.59 -28.70 12.56
CA ALA A 46 10.21 -28.27 12.41
C ALA A 46 9.23 -29.46 12.39
N THR A 47 9.63 -30.62 12.92
CA THR A 47 8.74 -31.78 13.07
C THR A 47 7.46 -31.38 13.82
N GLY A 48 6.30 -31.63 13.21
CA GLY A 48 4.99 -31.26 13.77
C GLY A 48 4.58 -29.80 13.58
N TYR A 49 5.43 -28.97 12.94
CA TYR A 49 5.14 -27.57 12.65
C TYR A 49 4.80 -27.35 11.18
N ASN A 50 3.93 -26.37 10.94
CA ASN A 50 3.66 -25.84 9.62
C ASN A 50 4.64 -24.70 9.30
N VAL A 51 5.19 -24.68 8.08
CA VAL A 51 6.15 -23.67 7.63
C VAL A 51 5.54 -22.90 6.45
N TYR A 52 5.39 -21.60 6.63
CA TYR A 52 4.77 -20.68 5.64
C TYR A 52 5.77 -19.62 5.18
N PRO A 53 5.59 -19.04 3.97
CA PRO A 53 6.16 -17.74 3.65
C PRO A 53 5.65 -16.71 4.67
N GLY A 54 6.49 -15.74 5.00
CA GLY A 54 6.05 -14.64 5.84
C GLY A 54 4.90 -13.88 5.17
N LEU A 55 3.87 -13.57 5.94
CA LEU A 55 2.71 -12.83 5.44
C LEU A 55 3.13 -11.42 5.02
N ILE A 56 2.41 -10.89 4.03
CA ILE A 56 2.61 -9.55 3.48
C ILE A 56 1.30 -8.77 3.63
N ASP A 57 1.35 -7.67 4.38
CA ASP A 57 0.24 -6.71 4.41
C ASP A 57 0.49 -5.64 3.34
N ALA A 58 -0.41 -5.57 2.35
CA ALA A 58 -0.27 -4.68 1.20
C ALA A 58 -0.80 -3.25 1.44
N HIS A 59 -1.47 -3.02 2.58
CA HIS A 59 -1.95 -1.70 2.98
C HIS A 59 -2.17 -1.63 4.50
N CYS A 60 -1.26 -0.96 5.20
CA CYS A 60 -1.41 -0.70 6.62
C CYS A 60 -0.93 0.71 7.00
N HIS A 61 -1.00 1.00 8.29
CA HIS A 61 -0.46 2.22 8.90
C HIS A 61 0.54 1.89 10.04
N LEU A 62 1.05 0.65 10.08
CA LEU A 62 1.98 0.17 11.10
C LEU A 62 3.19 1.08 11.24
N GLY A 63 3.44 1.50 12.48
CA GLY A 63 4.51 2.44 12.88
C GLY A 63 4.17 3.92 12.71
N MET A 64 3.06 4.28 12.06
CA MET A 64 2.59 5.68 11.95
C MET A 64 1.44 6.01 12.91
N GLU A 65 0.78 4.98 13.45
CA GLU A 65 -0.23 5.09 14.50
C GLU A 65 0.25 4.28 15.71
N GLU A 66 0.88 4.97 16.66
CA GLU A 66 1.55 4.33 17.80
C GLU A 66 0.54 3.74 18.81
N ALA A 67 0.77 2.50 19.23
CA ALA A 67 -0.10 1.86 20.21
C ALA A 67 -0.10 2.58 21.57
N GLY A 68 -1.30 2.82 22.10
CA GLY A 68 -1.50 3.38 23.43
C GLY A 68 -1.26 4.89 23.53
N ILE A 69 -0.92 5.55 22.43
CA ILE A 69 -0.80 7.01 22.30
C ILE A 69 -2.02 7.53 21.53
N ARG A 70 -2.50 8.73 21.87
CA ARG A 70 -3.65 9.34 21.18
C ARG A 70 -3.14 10.17 20.00
N THR A 71 -3.62 11.41 19.89
CA THR A 71 -3.28 12.34 18.81
C THR A 71 -1.78 12.57 18.68
N GLU A 72 -1.02 12.47 19.77
CA GLU A 72 0.44 12.68 19.77
C GLU A 72 1.23 11.60 19.03
N GLY A 73 0.65 10.43 18.79
CA GLY A 73 1.29 9.31 18.09
C GLY A 73 0.53 8.89 16.82
N ASP A 74 -0.40 9.72 16.35
CA ASP A 74 -1.13 9.52 15.09
C ASP A 74 -0.59 10.46 14.01
N ASP A 75 0.41 9.98 13.27
CA ASP A 75 1.00 10.65 12.12
C ASP A 75 0.44 10.10 10.78
N VAL A 76 -0.72 9.42 10.82
CA VAL A 76 -1.28 8.73 9.64
C VAL A 76 -1.84 9.69 8.60
N ASN A 77 -2.40 10.83 9.03
CA ASN A 77 -3.08 11.77 8.14
C ASN A 77 -2.61 13.20 8.41
N GLU A 78 -2.22 13.91 7.34
CA GLU A 78 -1.89 15.33 7.39
C GLU A 78 -3.16 16.16 7.14
N TYR A 79 -3.67 16.84 8.15
CA TYR A 79 -4.93 17.59 8.08
C TYR A 79 -4.78 19.06 7.68
N SER A 80 -3.58 19.54 7.36
CA SER A 80 -3.36 20.93 6.93
C SER A 80 -3.73 21.19 5.47
N ASP A 81 -3.68 20.18 4.59
CA ASP A 81 -3.89 20.36 3.15
C ASP A 81 -4.43 19.08 2.48
N PRO A 82 -5.50 19.14 1.65
CA PRO A 82 -6.02 17.97 0.95
C PRO A 82 -5.13 17.40 -0.16
N ILE A 83 -4.09 18.12 -0.58
CA ILE A 83 -3.16 17.74 -1.64
C ILE A 83 -1.73 17.78 -1.07
N THR A 84 -1.31 16.67 -0.49
CA THR A 84 -0.01 16.48 0.17
C THR A 84 0.86 15.39 -0.48
N PRO A 85 1.00 15.32 -1.82
CA PRO A 85 1.76 14.25 -2.47
C PRO A 85 3.25 14.24 -2.09
N HIS A 86 3.77 15.36 -1.61
CA HIS A 86 5.14 15.53 -1.13
C HIS A 86 5.42 14.89 0.25
N MET A 87 4.39 14.46 0.98
CA MET A 87 4.54 13.76 2.25
C MET A 87 5.06 12.33 2.04
N ARG A 88 5.84 11.83 2.99
CA ARG A 88 6.51 10.53 2.87
C ARG A 88 6.34 9.73 4.16
N ALA A 89 5.84 8.51 4.03
CA ALA A 89 5.66 7.62 5.17
C ALA A 89 6.96 7.31 5.93
N ILE A 90 8.12 7.31 5.26
CA ILE A 90 9.41 7.07 5.93
C ILE A 90 9.68 8.09 7.04
N ASP A 91 9.16 9.31 6.92
CA ASP A 91 9.39 10.39 7.88
C ASP A 91 8.52 10.28 9.14
N ALA A 92 7.53 9.38 9.15
CA ALA A 92 6.55 9.21 10.22
C ALA A 92 6.58 7.82 10.89
N ILE A 93 7.25 6.84 10.28
CA ILE A 93 7.29 5.48 10.85
C ILE A 93 8.26 5.44 12.03
N ASN A 94 7.71 5.18 13.21
CA ASN A 94 8.48 4.78 14.39
C ASN A 94 8.80 3.27 14.33
N PRO A 95 10.04 2.85 14.04
CA PRO A 95 10.40 1.43 13.99
C PRO A 95 10.38 0.76 15.38
N MET A 96 10.27 1.54 16.47
CA MET A 96 10.24 1.05 17.84
C MET A 96 8.81 0.80 18.35
N ASP A 97 7.78 1.11 17.57
CA ASP A 97 6.40 0.81 17.90
C ASP A 97 6.21 -0.70 18.12
N GLU A 98 5.60 -1.07 19.25
CA GLU A 98 5.32 -2.46 19.59
C GLU A 98 4.41 -3.16 18.58
N THR A 99 3.57 -2.42 17.85
CA THR A 99 2.69 -2.98 16.83
C THR A 99 3.47 -3.67 15.70
N ILE A 100 4.65 -3.17 15.34
CA ILE A 100 5.52 -3.78 14.31
C ILE A 100 6.04 -5.13 14.81
N LYS A 101 6.43 -5.22 16.09
CA LYS A 101 6.83 -6.48 16.72
C LYS A 101 5.65 -7.46 16.80
N HIS A 102 4.47 -7.00 17.21
CA HIS A 102 3.27 -7.83 17.28
C HIS A 102 2.88 -8.37 15.90
N ALA A 103 2.95 -7.55 14.85
CA ALA A 103 2.73 -7.99 13.47
C ALA A 103 3.70 -9.11 13.07
N ARG A 104 5.00 -8.96 13.40
CA ARG A 104 6.01 -10.00 13.16
C ARG A 104 5.72 -11.29 13.92
N GLU A 105 5.33 -11.19 15.19
CA GLU A 105 4.96 -12.35 16.03
C GLU A 105 3.69 -13.04 15.53
N GLY A 106 2.79 -12.30 14.88
CA GLY A 106 1.65 -12.83 14.13
C GLY A 106 1.98 -13.40 12.75
N GLY A 107 3.25 -13.39 12.33
CA GLY A 107 3.72 -13.94 11.06
C GLY A 107 3.78 -12.95 9.89
N VAL A 108 3.47 -11.67 10.10
CA VAL A 108 3.60 -10.61 9.09
C VAL A 108 5.05 -10.12 9.04
N THR A 109 5.74 -10.42 7.95
CA THR A 109 7.19 -10.14 7.81
C THR A 109 7.48 -8.92 6.96
N THR A 110 6.52 -8.49 6.15
CA THR A 110 6.67 -7.39 5.19
C THR A 110 5.37 -6.62 5.15
N VAL A 111 5.45 -5.29 5.12
CA VAL A 111 4.26 -4.45 5.06
C VAL A 111 4.46 -3.30 4.08
N CYS A 112 3.38 -2.83 3.47
CA CYS A 112 3.33 -1.58 2.74
C CYS A 112 2.57 -0.55 3.59
N SER A 113 3.31 0.31 4.27
CA SER A 113 2.76 1.31 5.19
C SER A 113 2.83 2.71 4.60
N GLY A 114 1.82 3.51 4.91
CA GLY A 114 1.79 4.91 4.52
C GLY A 114 0.52 5.64 4.92
N PRO A 115 0.28 6.82 4.33
CA PRO A 115 -0.78 7.72 4.78
C PRO A 115 -2.19 7.11 4.70
N GLY A 116 -3.08 7.65 5.54
CA GLY A 116 -4.50 7.28 5.60
C GLY A 116 -5.31 7.79 4.40
N SER A 117 -6.57 8.12 4.64
CA SER A 117 -7.54 8.48 3.59
C SER A 117 -8.20 9.84 3.81
N ALA A 118 -7.64 10.68 4.68
CA ALA A 118 -8.14 12.03 4.91
C ALA A 118 -7.91 12.95 3.70
N ASN A 119 -6.82 12.78 2.95
CA ASN A 119 -6.45 13.64 1.83
C ASN A 119 -6.92 13.08 0.48
N VAL A 120 -7.16 13.96 -0.50
CA VAL A 120 -7.36 13.53 -1.90
C VAL A 120 -6.07 12.93 -2.45
N LEU A 121 -4.92 13.54 -2.13
CA LEU A 121 -3.58 12.99 -2.32
C LEU A 121 -2.86 13.07 -0.97
N GLY A 122 -2.52 11.92 -0.39
CA GLY A 122 -2.03 11.82 0.99
C GLY A 122 -0.52 11.68 1.14
N GLY A 123 0.22 11.47 0.05
CA GLY A 123 1.66 11.23 0.08
C GLY A 123 2.04 9.78 -0.20
N THR A 124 3.31 9.45 0.02
CA THR A 124 3.90 8.19 -0.45
C THR A 124 3.90 7.08 0.60
N PHE A 125 3.61 5.86 0.15
CA PHE A 125 3.83 4.62 0.89
C PHE A 125 5.26 4.11 0.70
N LEU A 126 5.75 3.29 1.64
CA LEU A 126 6.93 2.44 1.43
C LEU A 126 6.64 0.98 1.79
N ILE A 127 7.50 0.07 1.32
CA ILE A 127 7.50 -1.34 1.71
C ILE A 127 8.71 -1.59 2.60
N TYR A 128 8.50 -2.20 3.77
CA TYR A 128 9.58 -2.52 4.71
C TYR A 128 9.37 -3.88 5.39
N LYS A 129 10.46 -4.43 5.96
CA LYS A 129 10.45 -5.65 6.78
C LYS A 129 10.15 -5.33 8.24
N THR A 130 9.32 -6.13 8.90
CA THR A 130 8.92 -5.93 10.32
C THR A 130 10.01 -6.32 11.34
N TYR A 131 11.28 -6.29 10.93
CA TYR A 131 12.42 -6.60 11.75
C TYR A 131 13.53 -5.58 11.54
N GLY A 132 13.91 -4.92 12.63
CA GLY A 132 14.90 -3.85 12.67
C GLY A 132 14.49 -2.80 13.69
N ASN A 133 15.33 -1.79 13.85
CA ASN A 133 15.09 -0.61 14.71
C ASN A 133 15.46 0.70 13.99
N CYS A 134 15.84 0.61 12.72
CA CYS A 134 16.21 1.72 11.86
C CYS A 134 15.40 1.59 10.57
N ILE A 135 14.48 2.52 10.33
CA ILE A 135 13.55 2.40 9.20
C ILE A 135 14.30 2.32 7.87
N ASP A 136 15.39 3.07 7.70
CA ASP A 136 16.24 3.04 6.51
C ASP A 136 16.81 1.65 6.19
N GLU A 137 17.13 0.86 7.22
CA GLU A 137 17.67 -0.51 7.08
C GLU A 137 16.56 -1.56 6.88
N MET A 138 15.31 -1.22 7.21
CA MET A 138 14.14 -2.08 7.08
C MET A 138 13.52 -2.02 5.68
N ILE A 139 13.85 -1.00 4.88
CA ILE A 139 13.23 -0.74 3.58
C ILE A 139 13.49 -1.86 2.57
N VAL A 140 12.41 -2.26 1.90
CA VAL A 140 12.44 -3.07 0.67
C VAL A 140 12.26 -2.18 -0.56
N LYS A 141 11.35 -1.20 -0.52
CA LYS A 141 11.11 -0.24 -1.61
C LYS A 141 10.57 1.09 -1.07
N ASN A 142 11.18 2.21 -1.47
CA ASN A 142 10.74 3.56 -1.13
C ASN A 142 11.00 4.55 -2.29
N PRO A 143 10.01 5.31 -2.79
CA PRO A 143 8.58 5.16 -2.54
C PRO A 143 8.03 3.91 -3.25
N ALA A 144 6.98 3.32 -2.67
CA ALA A 144 6.30 2.15 -3.21
C ALA A 144 5.05 2.51 -4.04
N ALA A 145 4.30 3.53 -3.61
CA ALA A 145 3.07 4.01 -4.23
C ALA A 145 2.73 5.43 -3.75
N MET A 146 1.83 6.11 -4.46
CA MET A 146 1.25 7.40 -4.05
C MET A 146 -0.20 7.20 -3.60
N LYS A 147 -0.54 7.62 -2.37
CA LYS A 147 -1.89 7.48 -1.81
C LYS A 147 -2.83 8.52 -2.40
N CYS A 148 -3.98 8.09 -2.89
CA CYS A 148 -5.13 8.94 -3.14
C CYS A 148 -6.40 8.36 -2.50
N ALA A 149 -7.41 9.21 -2.27
CA ALA A 149 -8.67 8.77 -1.68
C ALA A 149 -9.89 9.38 -2.39
N PHE A 150 -10.93 8.55 -2.46
CA PHE A 150 -12.27 8.88 -2.93
C PHE A 150 -13.29 8.71 -1.80
N GLY A 151 -14.56 9.01 -2.08
CA GLY A 151 -15.63 8.76 -1.12
C GLY A 151 -15.75 9.77 0.03
N GLU A 152 -16.19 9.29 1.18
CA GLU A 152 -16.58 10.08 2.35
C GLU A 152 -15.39 10.69 3.09
N ASN A 153 -14.30 9.95 3.23
CA ASN A 153 -13.15 10.33 4.08
C ASN A 153 -12.53 11.66 3.66
N PRO A 154 -12.17 11.90 2.37
CA PRO A 154 -11.62 13.18 1.97
C PRO A 154 -12.59 14.36 2.07
N LYS A 155 -13.90 14.10 2.20
CA LYS A 155 -14.91 15.14 2.44
C LYS A 155 -15.06 15.49 3.92
N MET A 156 -14.87 14.51 4.81
CA MET A 156 -15.09 14.64 6.26
C MET A 156 -13.82 14.94 7.05
N GLY A 157 -12.64 14.61 6.51
CA GLY A 157 -11.37 14.68 7.24
C GLY A 157 -10.98 16.09 7.72
N TYR A 158 -11.47 17.16 7.08
CA TYR A 158 -11.14 18.53 7.50
C TYR A 158 -12.39 19.20 8.06
N MET A 159 -12.33 19.59 9.34
CA MET A 159 -13.43 20.29 10.01
C MET A 159 -13.79 21.63 9.33
N ASP A 160 -12.87 22.21 8.55
CA ASP A 160 -13.06 23.44 7.77
C ASP A 160 -12.93 23.23 6.24
N SER A 161 -13.10 21.99 5.76
CA SER A 161 -12.84 21.64 4.35
C SER A 161 -13.70 22.46 3.38
N LYS A 162 -13.06 22.99 2.32
CA LYS A 162 -13.75 23.43 1.09
C LYS A 162 -14.22 22.24 0.22
N ILE A 163 -13.85 21.01 0.58
CA ILE A 163 -14.18 19.77 -0.14
C ILE A 163 -15.52 19.22 0.37
N LYS A 164 -16.61 19.61 -0.29
CA LYS A 164 -17.95 19.17 0.13
C LYS A 164 -18.51 17.99 -0.67
N THR A 165 -17.94 17.67 -1.84
CA THR A 165 -18.54 16.72 -2.78
C THR A 165 -17.53 15.73 -3.38
N ARG A 166 -18.01 14.56 -3.82
CA ARG A 166 -17.21 13.59 -4.59
C ARG A 166 -16.68 14.19 -5.90
N MET A 167 -17.46 15.09 -6.51
CA MET A 167 -17.02 15.83 -7.70
C MET A 167 -15.79 16.70 -7.40
N ASN A 168 -15.75 17.37 -6.25
CA ASN A 168 -14.59 18.18 -5.88
C ASN A 168 -13.35 17.33 -5.61
N VAL A 169 -13.51 16.17 -4.98
CA VAL A 169 -12.41 15.19 -4.80
C VAL A 169 -11.82 14.79 -6.16
N ALA A 170 -12.68 14.38 -7.09
CA ALA A 170 -12.26 14.00 -8.44
C ALA A 170 -11.63 15.18 -9.20
N ALA A 171 -12.16 16.40 -9.06
CA ALA A 171 -11.62 17.59 -9.70
C ALA A 171 -10.23 17.97 -9.19
N LEU A 172 -9.99 17.91 -7.88
CA LEU A 172 -8.69 18.22 -7.28
C LEU A 172 -7.60 17.23 -7.71
N LEU A 173 -7.93 15.94 -7.81
CA LEU A 173 -7.01 14.94 -8.32
C LEU A 173 -6.67 15.21 -9.79
N ARG A 174 -7.69 15.44 -10.64
CA ARG A 174 -7.48 15.78 -12.06
C ARG A 174 -6.66 17.05 -12.24
N GLU A 175 -6.98 18.10 -11.51
CA GLU A 175 -6.26 19.37 -11.55
C GLU A 175 -4.79 19.16 -11.23
N THR A 176 -4.48 18.39 -10.18
CA THR A 176 -3.10 18.07 -9.81
C THR A 176 -2.39 17.31 -10.93
N LEU A 177 -3.03 16.29 -11.52
CA LEU A 177 -2.46 15.51 -12.62
C LEU A 177 -2.21 16.36 -13.88
N PHE A 178 -3.15 17.24 -14.25
CA PHE A 178 -2.96 18.18 -15.37
C PHE A 178 -1.80 19.14 -15.11
N LYS A 179 -1.76 19.76 -13.92
CA LYS A 179 -0.65 20.64 -13.52
C LYS A 179 0.68 19.91 -13.53
N THR A 180 0.75 18.65 -13.09
CA THR A 180 1.98 17.86 -13.15
C THR A 180 2.41 17.61 -14.60
N LYS A 181 1.50 17.25 -15.51
CA LYS A 181 1.83 17.08 -16.94
C LYS A 181 2.32 18.38 -17.58
N GLU A 182 1.67 19.51 -17.29
CA GLU A 182 2.11 20.84 -17.75
C GLU A 182 3.50 21.19 -17.18
N TYR A 183 3.71 20.95 -15.89
CA TYR A 183 4.98 21.18 -15.22
C TYR A 183 6.12 20.37 -15.84
N MET A 184 5.90 19.07 -16.10
CA MET A 184 6.85 18.21 -16.79
C MET A 184 7.16 18.70 -18.20
N HIS A 185 6.14 19.08 -18.97
CA HIS A 185 6.31 19.62 -20.31
C HIS A 185 7.16 20.90 -20.30
N ASN A 186 6.90 21.82 -19.38
CA ASN A 186 7.67 23.06 -19.25
C ASN A 186 9.13 22.77 -18.83
N LYS A 187 9.39 21.76 -18.00
CA LYS A 187 10.75 21.30 -17.68
C LYS A 187 11.47 20.74 -18.91
N GLU A 188 10.79 19.95 -19.73
CA GLU A 188 11.35 19.39 -20.97
C GLU A 188 11.68 20.49 -21.99
N LEU A 189 10.78 21.45 -22.20
CA LEU A 189 11.02 22.60 -23.06
C LEU A 189 12.24 23.42 -22.60
N ALA A 190 12.33 23.75 -21.31
CA ALA A 190 13.48 24.46 -20.75
C ALA A 190 14.80 23.66 -20.84
N SER A 191 14.73 22.32 -20.92
CA SER A 191 15.90 21.46 -21.10
C SER A 191 16.39 21.38 -22.55
N THR A 192 15.53 21.70 -23.52
CA THR A 192 15.79 21.56 -24.97
C THR A 192 15.91 22.91 -25.70
N ASP A 193 15.35 23.98 -25.16
CA ASP A 193 15.39 25.34 -25.68
C ASP A 193 15.88 26.32 -24.61
N THR A 194 17.08 26.89 -24.81
CA THR A 194 17.72 27.81 -23.86
C THR A 194 17.03 29.17 -23.75
N THR A 195 16.06 29.47 -24.62
CA THR A 195 15.21 30.67 -24.52
C THR A 195 14.04 30.47 -23.56
N GLN A 196 13.66 29.23 -23.28
CA GLN A 196 12.62 28.90 -22.31
C GLN A 196 13.18 28.93 -20.88
N LYS A 197 12.38 29.41 -19.95
CA LYS A 197 12.73 29.41 -18.52
C LYS A 197 12.23 28.13 -17.87
N LEU A 198 13.08 27.54 -17.03
CA LEU A 198 12.66 26.44 -16.16
C LEU A 198 11.48 26.91 -15.28
N PRO A 199 10.39 26.13 -15.18
CA PRO A 199 9.31 26.48 -14.26
C PRO A 199 9.84 26.50 -12.82
N PRO A 200 9.32 27.38 -11.94
CA PRO A 200 9.68 27.38 -10.52
C PRO A 200 9.51 25.99 -9.91
N TYR A 201 10.43 25.57 -9.04
CA TYR A 201 10.31 24.29 -8.35
C TYR A 201 9.01 24.22 -7.54
N ASP A 202 8.19 23.20 -7.80
CA ASP A 202 6.99 22.91 -7.03
C ASP A 202 7.11 21.49 -6.48
N MET A 203 7.30 21.39 -5.16
CA MET A 203 7.53 20.12 -4.48
C MET A 203 6.37 19.14 -4.65
N LYS A 204 5.12 19.62 -4.75
CA LYS A 204 3.94 18.76 -4.92
C LYS A 204 3.89 18.18 -6.31
N LEU A 205 4.18 18.99 -7.33
CA LEU A 205 4.19 18.53 -8.72
C LEU A 205 5.36 17.58 -8.97
N GLU A 206 6.54 17.86 -8.40
CA GLU A 206 7.71 16.99 -8.44
C GLU A 206 7.43 15.61 -7.85
N ALA A 207 6.75 15.55 -6.70
CA ALA A 207 6.37 14.28 -6.07
C ALA A 207 5.39 13.45 -6.91
N MET A 208 4.64 14.07 -7.82
CA MET A 208 3.69 13.39 -8.72
C MET A 208 4.31 12.91 -10.02
N ILE A 209 5.53 13.36 -10.38
CA ILE A 209 6.21 12.93 -11.61
C ILE A 209 6.34 11.39 -11.69
N PRO A 210 6.80 10.67 -10.64
CA PRO A 210 6.89 9.21 -10.68
C PRO A 210 5.56 8.49 -10.92
N VAL A 211 4.42 9.12 -10.62
CA VAL A 211 3.09 8.59 -10.90
C VAL A 211 2.76 8.73 -12.38
N ILE A 212 2.99 9.91 -12.96
CA ILE A 212 2.77 10.17 -14.40
C ILE A 212 3.69 9.30 -15.27
N GLU A 213 4.93 9.06 -14.81
CA GLU A 213 5.89 8.19 -15.50
C GLU A 213 5.69 6.69 -15.21
N LYS A 214 4.65 6.32 -14.45
CA LYS A 214 4.33 4.93 -14.09
C LYS A 214 5.48 4.20 -13.38
N LYS A 215 6.32 4.93 -12.65
CA LYS A 215 7.38 4.37 -11.79
C LYS A 215 6.83 3.87 -10.45
N ILE A 216 5.73 4.48 -9.99
CA ILE A 216 4.95 4.04 -8.84
C ILE A 216 3.45 4.15 -9.17
N PRO A 217 2.59 3.23 -8.69
CA PRO A 217 1.15 3.31 -8.89
C PRO A 217 0.50 4.31 -7.94
N LEU A 218 -0.72 4.73 -8.29
CA LEU A 218 -1.66 5.26 -7.31
C LEU A 218 -2.20 4.12 -6.42
N LYS A 219 -2.25 4.34 -5.12
CA LYS A 219 -2.99 3.52 -4.15
C LYS A 219 -4.32 4.21 -3.85
N ALA A 220 -5.40 3.76 -4.50
CA ALA A 220 -6.68 4.46 -4.50
C ALA A 220 -7.64 3.89 -3.45
N HIS A 221 -7.81 4.59 -2.34
CA HIS A 221 -8.85 4.29 -1.35
C HIS A 221 -10.23 4.55 -1.95
N ALA A 222 -11.04 3.52 -2.15
CA ALA A 222 -12.41 3.64 -2.61
C ALA A 222 -13.29 2.50 -2.09
N HIS A 223 -14.43 2.85 -1.47
CA HIS A 223 -15.38 1.88 -0.94
C HIS A 223 -16.57 1.66 -1.87
N ARG A 224 -17.30 2.74 -2.22
CA ARG A 224 -18.53 2.68 -3.00
C ARG A 224 -18.28 2.40 -4.48
N ALA A 225 -19.20 1.70 -5.15
CA ALA A 225 -19.01 1.26 -6.54
C ALA A 225 -18.74 2.42 -7.52
N ASP A 226 -19.43 3.55 -7.36
CA ASP A 226 -19.23 4.73 -8.20
C ASP A 226 -17.92 5.47 -7.90
N ASP A 227 -17.44 5.46 -6.66
CA ASP A 227 -16.10 5.96 -6.30
C ASP A 227 -15.01 5.10 -6.93
N ILE A 228 -15.15 3.76 -6.90
CA ILE A 228 -14.25 2.81 -7.57
C ILE A 228 -14.23 3.08 -9.09
N LEU A 229 -15.41 3.21 -9.71
CA LEU A 229 -15.51 3.52 -11.14
C LEU A 229 -14.94 4.90 -11.49
N THR A 230 -15.01 5.86 -10.58
CA THR A 230 -14.39 7.18 -10.76
C THR A 230 -12.87 7.10 -10.71
N ALA A 231 -12.30 6.33 -9.76
CA ALA A 231 -10.88 6.06 -9.69
C ALA A 231 -10.36 5.41 -10.99
N ILE A 232 -11.04 4.34 -11.45
CA ILE A 232 -10.74 3.67 -12.72
C ILE A 232 -10.78 4.64 -13.91
N ARG A 233 -11.80 5.52 -13.96
CA ARG A 233 -11.97 6.48 -15.05
C ARG A 233 -10.82 7.48 -15.11
N ILE A 234 -10.39 8.02 -13.96
CA ILE A 234 -9.26 8.95 -13.88
C ILE A 234 -7.96 8.23 -14.25
N ALA A 235 -7.72 7.01 -13.75
CA ALA A 235 -6.52 6.26 -14.10
C ALA A 235 -6.42 6.03 -15.62
N LYS A 236 -7.53 5.66 -16.27
CA LYS A 236 -7.59 5.51 -17.74
C LYS A 236 -7.43 6.82 -18.50
N GLU A 237 -8.03 7.91 -18.00
CA GLU A 237 -7.93 9.25 -18.59
C GLU A 237 -6.50 9.77 -18.66
N PHE A 238 -5.65 9.40 -17.68
CA PHE A 238 -4.28 9.87 -17.59
C PHE A 238 -3.22 8.82 -17.94
N ASP A 239 -3.60 7.58 -18.24
CA ASP A 239 -2.76 6.38 -18.41
C ASP A 239 -1.87 6.12 -17.18
N LEU A 240 -2.50 5.86 -16.04
CA LEU A 240 -1.83 5.63 -14.76
C LEU A 240 -1.97 4.16 -14.32
N ASP A 241 -0.95 3.67 -13.61
CA ASP A 241 -1.06 2.42 -12.84
C ASP A 241 -1.74 2.68 -11.49
N MET A 242 -2.54 1.72 -11.03
CA MET A 242 -3.35 1.88 -9.82
C MET A 242 -3.60 0.54 -9.11
N THR A 243 -3.71 0.59 -7.77
CA THR A 243 -4.41 -0.42 -6.98
C THR A 243 -5.71 0.14 -6.42
N LEU A 244 -6.76 -0.68 -6.41
CA LEU A 244 -8.04 -0.36 -5.79
C LEU A 244 -8.03 -0.83 -4.34
N ASP A 245 -7.83 0.11 -3.42
CA ASP A 245 -7.67 -0.19 -2.00
C ASP A 245 -9.04 -0.17 -1.31
N HIS A 246 -9.26 -1.17 -0.46
CA HIS A 246 -10.52 -1.60 0.16
C HIS A 246 -11.51 -2.22 -0.84
N CYS A 247 -11.82 -1.50 -1.91
CA CYS A 247 -12.69 -1.96 -3.00
C CYS A 247 -13.99 -2.62 -2.48
N THR A 248 -14.60 -2.03 -1.46
CA THR A 248 -15.64 -2.69 -0.65
C THR A 248 -16.85 -3.13 -1.47
N GLU A 249 -17.34 -2.26 -2.35
CA GLU A 249 -18.43 -2.58 -3.28
C GLU A 249 -17.93 -3.06 -4.64
N GLY A 250 -16.64 -3.40 -4.78
CA GLY A 250 -16.09 -3.95 -6.02
C GLY A 250 -16.82 -5.22 -6.47
N HIS A 251 -17.36 -5.98 -5.52
CA HIS A 251 -18.19 -7.16 -5.77
C HIS A 251 -19.51 -6.86 -6.50
N LEU A 252 -20.01 -5.62 -6.49
CA LEU A 252 -21.20 -5.20 -7.24
C LEU A 252 -20.89 -4.84 -8.70
N ILE A 253 -19.61 -4.65 -9.02
CA ILE A 253 -19.10 -4.18 -10.33
C ILE A 253 -17.90 -5.01 -10.80
N LEU A 254 -17.95 -6.33 -10.56
CA LEU A 254 -16.85 -7.26 -10.81
C LEU A 254 -16.34 -7.20 -12.25
N ASP A 255 -17.25 -7.10 -13.22
CA ASP A 255 -16.89 -7.04 -14.64
C ASP A 255 -16.10 -5.78 -14.96
N GLN A 256 -16.49 -4.63 -14.39
CA GLN A 256 -15.80 -3.35 -14.58
C GLN A 256 -14.44 -3.35 -13.88
N VAL A 257 -14.34 -3.92 -12.67
CA VAL A 257 -13.06 -4.09 -11.95
C VAL A 257 -12.14 -5.00 -12.75
N LYS A 258 -12.60 -6.17 -13.18
CA LYS A 258 -11.82 -7.11 -13.99
C LYS A 258 -11.39 -6.50 -15.33
N ALA A 259 -12.29 -5.80 -16.02
CA ALA A 259 -11.98 -5.12 -17.28
C ALA A 259 -11.11 -3.85 -17.11
N SER A 260 -10.92 -3.37 -15.88
CA SER A 260 -9.99 -2.27 -15.60
C SER A 260 -8.53 -2.72 -15.68
N GLY A 261 -8.24 -3.98 -15.35
CA GLY A 261 -6.89 -4.50 -15.24
C GLY A 261 -6.14 -4.10 -13.96
N PHE A 262 -6.77 -3.36 -13.05
CA PHE A 262 -6.17 -2.97 -11.77
C PHE A 262 -6.39 -4.02 -10.69
N ASP A 263 -5.36 -4.27 -9.90
CA ASP A 263 -5.43 -5.14 -8.73
C ASP A 263 -6.26 -4.50 -7.61
N ALA A 264 -6.94 -5.31 -6.81
CA ALA A 264 -7.73 -4.88 -5.66
C ALA A 264 -7.12 -5.40 -4.35
N ILE A 265 -6.90 -4.49 -3.38
CA ILE A 265 -6.48 -4.81 -2.02
C ILE A 265 -7.72 -4.74 -1.14
N VAL A 266 -8.33 -5.90 -0.86
CA VAL A 266 -9.59 -5.98 -0.12
C VAL A 266 -9.37 -5.95 1.39
N GLY A 267 -10.36 -5.43 2.13
CA GLY A 267 -10.35 -5.32 3.59
C GLY A 267 -10.42 -3.87 4.08
N PRO A 268 -10.47 -3.64 5.40
CA PRO A 268 -10.53 -4.65 6.48
C PRO A 268 -11.85 -5.42 6.45
N SER A 269 -11.80 -6.75 6.52
CA SER A 269 -12.99 -7.62 6.41
C SER A 269 -13.54 -8.12 7.76
N LEU A 270 -12.77 -7.96 8.84
CA LEU A 270 -13.18 -8.28 10.21
C LEU A 270 -13.33 -6.99 11.00
N THR A 271 -14.30 -6.18 10.61
CA THR A 271 -14.64 -4.92 11.27
C THR A 271 -16.14 -4.69 11.24
N HIS A 272 -16.62 -3.80 12.11
CA HIS A 272 -18.00 -3.33 12.04
C HIS A 272 -18.14 -2.27 10.95
N LYS A 273 -19.37 -2.04 10.48
CA LYS A 273 -19.67 -0.96 9.52
C LYS A 273 -19.49 0.39 10.22
N SER A 274 -18.39 1.07 9.94
CA SER A 274 -18.03 2.33 10.61
C SER A 274 -18.53 3.58 9.89
N LYS A 275 -18.97 3.46 8.63
CA LYS A 275 -19.39 4.57 7.75
C LYS A 275 -20.52 4.13 6.82
N LEU A 276 -21.22 5.07 6.19
CA LEU A 276 -22.32 4.76 5.27
C LEU A 276 -21.83 3.95 4.06
N GLU A 277 -20.62 4.21 3.56
CA GLU A 277 -19.99 3.43 2.48
C GLU A 277 -19.78 1.94 2.81
N PHE A 278 -19.95 1.55 4.07
CA PHE A 278 -19.84 0.16 4.51
C PHE A 278 -21.21 -0.54 4.50
N GLU A 279 -22.27 0.09 3.99
CA GLU A 279 -23.62 -0.49 3.94
C GLU A 279 -23.61 -1.89 3.28
N ASN A 280 -22.83 -2.06 2.21
CA ASN A 280 -22.65 -3.34 1.52
C ASN A 280 -21.40 -4.11 1.94
N HIS A 281 -20.73 -3.71 3.03
CA HIS A 281 -19.62 -4.45 3.58
C HIS A 281 -20.11 -5.83 4.07
N LYS A 282 -19.49 -6.88 3.53
CA LYS A 282 -19.73 -8.27 3.89
C LYS A 282 -18.51 -8.80 4.66
N ILE A 283 -18.76 -9.45 5.78
CA ILE A 283 -17.71 -10.14 6.53
C ILE A 283 -17.40 -11.44 5.77
N MET A 284 -16.18 -11.97 5.89
CA MET A 284 -15.75 -13.16 5.13
C MET A 284 -16.69 -14.38 5.29
N SER A 285 -17.43 -14.47 6.41
CA SER A 285 -18.50 -15.47 6.62
C SER A 285 -19.65 -15.39 5.60
N ASP A 286 -19.95 -14.20 5.11
CA ASP A 286 -21.09 -13.94 4.21
C ASP A 286 -20.81 -14.37 2.77
N TYR A 287 -19.53 -14.57 2.43
CA TYR A 287 -19.07 -15.18 1.17
C TYR A 287 -18.91 -16.69 1.26
N CYS A 288 -18.90 -17.26 2.48
CA CYS A 288 -18.76 -18.68 2.75
C CYS A 288 -20.10 -19.40 2.99
N SER A 289 -21.23 -18.72 2.76
CA SER A 289 -22.53 -19.39 2.71
C SER A 289 -22.71 -20.07 1.34
N PRO A 290 -23.18 -21.34 1.29
CA PRO A 290 -23.22 -22.16 0.09
C PRO A 290 -24.11 -21.60 -1.03
#